data_AF-A0A9D8ELN7-F1
#
_entry.id   AF-A0A9D8ELN7-F1
#
_cell.length_a   1.000
_cell.length_b   1.000
_cell.length_c   1.000
_cell.angle_alpha   90.00
_cell.angle_beta   90.00
_cell.angle_gamma   90.00
#
_symmetry.space_group_name_H-M   'P 1'
#
loop_
_entity.id
_entity.type
_entity.pdbx_description
1 polymer ?
#
loop_
_entity_poly.entity_id
_entity_poly.type
_entity_poly.pdbx_seq_one_letter_code
_entity_poly.pdbx_strand_id
1 'polypeptide(L)'
;MHKRVLVLGGGIAGIQASLDLAEMNIEVYLVEKGPSIGGRMTQLDKTFPTNDCAMCILSPKLVDAGAHPYINIITNAELENLSGEAPYFKATIIKKPRYINEEKCTGCGICVTKCPVKIPDKYNKGLSKTKCIHIPFPQAVPAIPIIDEKNCLYLNKGKCRNCEKFCEMKAVDFTQKEEIIEIDVGSIILAPGSEEFDATLKDEYGYKTFPNVMTSIEFERILSASGPTQGHIVRPK
;
A
#
# COMPACT_ATOMS: atom_id res chain seq x y z
N MET A 1 -24.98 8.64 19.29
CA MET A 1 -24.51 7.67 18.27
C MET A 1 -23.27 8.25 17.62
N HIS A 2 -22.10 7.62 17.76
CA HIS A 2 -20.92 8.04 17.01
C HIS A 2 -21.21 7.79 15.52
N LYS A 3 -21.34 8.86 14.71
CA LYS A 3 -21.51 8.76 13.25
C LYS A 3 -20.16 8.52 12.55
N ARG A 4 -19.38 7.58 13.10
CA ARG A 4 -18.04 7.24 12.67
C ARG A 4 -17.95 5.76 12.40
N VAL A 5 -17.38 5.39 11.26
CA VAL A 5 -17.19 4.00 10.87
C VAL A 5 -15.71 3.72 10.66
N LEU A 6 -15.21 2.64 11.23
CA LEU A 6 -13.88 2.13 10.96
C LEU A 6 -13.93 1.11 9.83
N VAL A 7 -13.17 1.32 8.76
CA VAL A 7 -13.01 0.35 7.67
C VAL A 7 -11.58 -0.19 7.72
N LEU A 8 -11.45 -1.51 7.91
CA LEU A 8 -10.15 -2.18 7.97
C LEU A 8 -9.84 -2.85 6.62
N GLY A 9 -8.89 -2.28 5.89
CA GLY A 9 -8.42 -2.77 4.59
C GLY A 9 -8.80 -1.85 3.43
N GLY A 10 -7.81 -1.24 2.80
CA GLY A 10 -7.93 -0.31 1.69
C GLY A 10 -7.97 -0.98 0.32
N GLY A 11 -8.46 -2.21 0.20
CA GLY A 11 -8.75 -2.82 -1.11
C GLY A 11 -10.01 -2.23 -1.76
N ILE A 12 -10.37 -2.70 -2.97
CA ILE A 12 -11.58 -2.24 -3.67
C ILE A 12 -12.85 -2.30 -2.82
N ALA A 13 -13.01 -3.33 -1.99
CA ALA A 13 -14.15 -3.49 -1.10
C ALA A 13 -14.20 -2.40 -0.01
N GLY A 14 -13.09 -2.15 0.68
CA GLY A 14 -13.03 -1.14 1.73
C GLY A 14 -13.09 0.29 1.19
N ILE A 15 -12.48 0.54 0.02
CA ILE A 15 -12.60 1.82 -0.69
C ILE A 15 -14.07 2.08 -1.05
N GLN A 16 -14.77 1.11 -1.64
CA GLN A 16 -16.18 1.27 -2.00
C GLN A 16 -17.04 1.54 -0.77
N ALA A 17 -16.89 0.74 0.29
CA ALA A 17 -17.63 0.94 1.53
C ALA A 17 -17.37 2.34 2.14
N SER A 18 -16.13 2.81 2.06
CA SER A 18 -15.77 4.15 2.55
C SER A 18 -16.43 5.25 1.74
N LEU A 19 -16.42 5.15 0.41
CA LEU A 19 -17.07 6.12 -0.49
C LEU A 19 -18.58 6.17 -0.25
N ASP A 20 -19.25 5.01 -0.20
CA ASP A 20 -20.71 4.94 -0.01
C ASP A 20 -21.14 5.56 1.34
N LEU A 21 -20.38 5.30 2.41
CA LEU A 21 -20.62 5.91 3.73
C LEU A 21 -20.36 7.42 3.72
N ALA A 22 -19.30 7.84 3.03
CA ALA A 22 -18.91 9.23 2.97
C ALA A 22 -19.89 10.09 2.15
N GLU A 23 -20.50 9.52 1.09
CA GLU A 23 -21.62 10.14 0.35
C GLU A 23 -22.85 10.37 1.25
N MET A 24 -23.03 9.55 2.29
CA MET A 24 -24.07 9.72 3.31
C MET A 24 -23.67 10.70 4.44
N ASN A 25 -22.54 11.41 4.29
CA ASN A 25 -21.96 12.30 5.30
C ASN A 25 -21.63 11.58 6.62
N ILE A 26 -21.24 10.30 6.54
CA ILE A 26 -20.74 9.53 7.67
C ILE A 26 -19.21 9.62 7.64
N GLU A 27 -18.61 9.96 8.78
CA GLU A 27 -17.15 10.05 8.89
C GLU A 27 -16.54 8.65 8.89
N VAL A 28 -15.54 8.41 8.05
CA VAL A 28 -14.89 7.12 7.88
C VAL A 28 -13.42 7.21 8.24
N TYR A 29 -12.94 6.26 9.01
CA TYR A 29 -11.51 5.99 9.18
C TYR A 29 -11.16 4.76 8.36
N LEU A 30 -10.42 4.95 7.27
CA LEU A 30 -9.96 3.87 6.38
C LEU A 30 -8.53 3.49 6.75
N VAL A 31 -8.36 2.38 7.46
CA VAL A 31 -7.06 1.87 7.91
C VAL A 31 -6.52 0.87 6.91
N GLU A 32 -5.30 1.11 6.42
CA GLU A 32 -4.60 0.24 5.47
C GLU A 32 -3.22 -0.15 6.00
N LYS A 33 -2.97 -1.46 6.03
CA LYS A 33 -1.72 -2.06 6.51
C LYS A 33 -0.52 -1.64 5.67
N GLY A 34 -0.70 -1.57 4.36
CA GLY A 34 0.30 -1.13 3.40
C GLY A 34 0.47 0.38 3.36
N PRO A 35 1.52 0.86 2.65
CA PRO A 35 1.79 2.28 2.48
C PRO A 35 0.83 3.02 1.52
N SER A 36 -0.11 2.32 0.89
CA SER A 36 -1.07 2.87 -0.07
C SER A 36 -2.33 2.01 -0.09
N ILE A 37 -3.48 2.65 -0.31
CA ILE A 37 -4.72 1.94 -0.65
C ILE A 37 -4.67 1.40 -2.09
N GLY A 38 -5.59 0.47 -2.38
CA GLY A 38 -5.82 -0.19 -3.66
C GLY A 38 -5.85 -1.72 -3.56
N GLY A 39 -5.11 -2.29 -2.61
CA GLY A 39 -5.06 -3.73 -2.39
C GLY A 39 -4.61 -4.53 -3.61
N ARG A 40 -5.08 -5.78 -3.72
CA ARG A 40 -4.65 -6.73 -4.77
C ARG A 40 -4.97 -6.28 -6.19
N MET A 41 -6.10 -5.59 -6.36
CA MET A 41 -6.61 -5.18 -7.67
C MET A 41 -5.62 -4.28 -8.42
N THR A 42 -4.79 -3.52 -7.70
CA THR A 42 -3.70 -2.72 -8.31
C THR A 42 -2.69 -3.57 -9.08
N GLN A 43 -2.47 -4.82 -8.65
CA GLN A 43 -1.49 -5.72 -9.25
C GLN A 43 -1.99 -6.37 -10.54
N LEU A 44 -3.29 -6.33 -10.82
CA LEU A 44 -3.89 -6.92 -12.01
C LEU A 44 -3.68 -6.01 -13.23
N ASP A 45 -3.50 -6.61 -14.41
CA ASP A 45 -3.53 -5.87 -15.67
C ASP A 45 -4.99 -5.57 -16.07
N LYS A 46 -5.82 -6.63 -16.13
CA LYS A 46 -7.22 -6.56 -16.56
C LYS A 46 -8.15 -7.28 -15.61
N THR A 47 -9.44 -6.98 -15.73
CA THR A 47 -10.52 -7.62 -14.95
C THR A 47 -11.52 -8.31 -15.83
N PHE A 48 -11.74 -9.60 -15.59
CA PHE A 48 -12.82 -10.35 -16.24
C PHE A 48 -14.20 -9.93 -15.66
N PRO A 49 -15.30 -10.12 -16.40
CA PRO A 49 -15.40 -10.65 -17.77
C PRO A 49 -15.20 -9.59 -18.86
N THR A 50 -15.20 -8.30 -18.52
CA THR A 50 -15.18 -7.20 -19.49
C THR A 50 -13.79 -6.98 -20.11
N ASN A 51 -12.74 -7.51 -19.48
CA ASN A 51 -11.34 -7.29 -19.85
C ASN A 51 -10.93 -5.81 -19.84
N ASP A 52 -11.59 -5.02 -19.01
CA ASP A 52 -11.19 -3.65 -18.72
C ASP A 52 -9.86 -3.63 -17.97
N CYS A 53 -9.09 -2.56 -18.15
CA CYS A 53 -7.88 -2.33 -17.36
C CYS A 53 -8.27 -2.15 -15.88
N ALA A 54 -7.67 -2.93 -14.99
CA ALA A 54 -7.98 -2.91 -13.56
C ALA A 54 -7.74 -1.53 -12.95
N MET A 55 -6.62 -0.91 -13.31
CA MET A 55 -6.29 0.44 -12.86
C MET A 55 -7.24 1.50 -13.41
N CYS A 56 -7.81 1.34 -14.61
CA CYS A 56 -8.78 2.32 -15.14
C CYS A 56 -10.06 2.38 -14.31
N ILE A 57 -10.48 1.26 -13.71
CA ILE A 57 -11.65 1.20 -12.81
C ILE A 57 -11.28 1.67 -11.41
N LEU A 58 -10.10 1.26 -10.92
CA LEU A 58 -9.70 1.49 -9.54
C LEU A 58 -9.17 2.91 -9.29
N SER A 59 -8.43 3.50 -10.23
CA SER A 59 -7.75 4.78 -10.01
C SER A 59 -8.69 5.96 -9.72
N PRO A 60 -9.87 6.11 -10.37
CA PRO A 60 -10.84 7.14 -9.96
C PRO A 60 -11.25 6.98 -8.49
N LYS A 61 -11.56 5.74 -8.05
CA LYS A 61 -11.94 5.46 -6.66
C LYS A 61 -10.83 5.74 -5.66
N LEU A 62 -9.57 5.50 -6.04
CA LEU A 62 -8.42 5.86 -5.19
C LEU A 62 -8.33 7.37 -5.02
N VAL A 63 -8.48 8.12 -6.11
CA VAL A 63 -8.43 9.60 -6.09
C VAL A 63 -9.60 10.16 -5.30
N ASP A 64 -10.82 9.68 -5.56
CA ASP A 64 -12.03 10.10 -4.86
C ASP A 64 -11.89 9.86 -3.36
N ALA A 65 -11.49 8.64 -2.95
CA ALA A 65 -11.30 8.33 -1.54
C ALA A 65 -10.17 9.16 -0.91
N GLY A 66 -9.09 9.40 -1.65
CA GLY A 66 -7.95 10.20 -1.20
C GLY A 66 -8.23 11.69 -1.02
N ALA A 67 -9.24 12.22 -1.72
CA ALA A 67 -9.62 13.63 -1.67
C ALA A 67 -10.92 13.88 -0.88
N HIS A 68 -11.63 12.82 -0.44
CA HIS A 68 -12.94 12.97 0.18
C HIS A 68 -12.85 13.53 1.62
N PRO A 69 -13.57 14.61 1.96
CA PRO A 69 -13.45 15.28 3.27
C PRO A 69 -13.94 14.44 4.45
N TYR A 70 -14.81 13.46 4.21
CA TYR A 70 -15.31 12.52 5.23
C TYR A 70 -14.48 11.23 5.35
N ILE A 71 -13.43 11.03 4.55
CA ILE A 71 -12.60 9.82 4.60
C ILE A 71 -11.22 10.18 5.13
N ASN A 72 -10.93 9.73 6.35
CA ASN A 72 -9.62 9.82 6.97
C ASN A 72 -8.83 8.55 6.66
N ILE A 73 -7.91 8.63 5.68
CA ILE A 73 -7.06 7.49 5.32
C ILE A 73 -5.86 7.41 6.27
N ILE A 74 -5.69 6.25 6.90
CA ILE A 74 -4.55 5.95 7.77
C ILE A 74 -3.79 4.77 7.14
N THR A 75 -2.75 5.09 6.39
CA THR A 75 -1.87 4.07 5.76
C THR A 75 -0.71 3.67 6.65
N ASN A 76 -0.08 2.55 6.31
CA ASN A 76 1.00 1.94 7.06
C ASN A 76 0.59 1.64 8.52
N ALA A 77 -0.68 1.26 8.71
CA ALA A 77 -1.29 1.15 10.01
C ALA A 77 -2.16 -0.11 10.14
N GLU A 78 -2.23 -0.67 11.34
CA GLU A 78 -3.01 -1.87 11.64
C GLU A 78 -3.76 -1.73 12.96
N LEU A 79 -4.92 -2.38 13.04
CA LEU A 79 -5.68 -2.46 14.29
C LEU A 79 -4.94 -3.39 15.26
N GLU A 80 -4.57 -2.86 16.42
CA GLU A 80 -3.94 -3.63 17.50
C GLU A 80 -5.00 -4.21 18.45
N ASN A 81 -5.92 -3.36 18.90
CA ASN A 81 -6.92 -3.73 19.88
C ASN A 81 -8.26 -3.07 19.59
N LEU A 82 -9.33 -3.76 19.97
CA LEU A 82 -10.69 -3.27 19.89
C LEU A 82 -11.41 -3.58 21.19
N SER A 83 -11.93 -2.56 21.84
CA SER A 83 -12.74 -2.70 23.06
C SER A 83 -14.10 -2.03 22.91
N GLY A 84 -15.02 -2.36 23.82
CA GLY A 84 -16.39 -1.87 23.79
C GLY A 84 -17.33 -2.78 22.99
N GLU A 85 -18.54 -2.27 22.75
CA GLU A 85 -19.64 -2.95 22.06
C GLU A 85 -20.44 -1.94 21.25
N ALA A 86 -21.20 -2.38 20.26
CA ALA A 86 -21.98 -1.45 19.45
C ALA A 86 -22.99 -0.66 20.32
N PRO A 87 -23.12 0.68 20.16
CA PRO A 87 -22.48 1.57 19.18
C PRO A 87 -21.28 2.37 19.73
N TYR A 88 -20.53 1.83 20.68
CA TYR A 88 -19.41 2.45 21.39
C TYR A 88 -18.17 1.55 21.34
N PHE A 89 -17.52 1.52 20.19
CA PHE A 89 -16.22 0.86 20.06
C PHE A 89 -15.08 1.86 20.25
N LYS A 90 -14.03 1.42 20.92
CA LYS A 90 -12.74 2.10 20.98
C LYS A 90 -11.69 1.25 20.27
N ALA A 91 -11.18 1.75 19.15
CA ALA A 91 -10.16 1.10 18.35
C ALA A 91 -8.78 1.70 18.65
N THR A 92 -7.80 0.84 18.88
CA THR A 92 -6.38 1.21 19.03
C THR A 92 -5.65 0.79 17.77
N ILE A 93 -5.13 1.76 17.02
CA ILE A 93 -4.44 1.56 15.75
C ILE A 93 -2.96 1.88 15.94
N ILE A 94 -2.09 0.96 15.53
CA ILE A 94 -0.65 1.22 15.45
C ILE A 94 -0.33 1.69 14.04
N LYS A 95 0.21 2.89 13.92
CA LYS A 95 0.77 3.44 12.68
C LYS A 95 2.29 3.31 12.69
N LYS A 96 2.83 2.57 11.73
CA LYS A 96 4.26 2.32 11.59
C LYS A 96 4.96 3.54 11.00
N PRO A 97 6.23 3.80 11.36
CA PRO A 97 6.97 4.92 10.80
C PRO A 97 7.17 4.74 9.30
N ARG A 98 6.78 5.76 8.53
CA ARG A 98 7.08 5.85 7.10
C ARG A 98 8.50 6.40 6.86
N TYR A 99 9.04 7.07 7.89
CA TYR A 99 10.23 7.90 7.89
C TYR A 99 10.14 9.11 6.94
N ILE A 100 8.92 9.52 6.65
CA ILE A 100 8.58 10.67 5.80
C ILE A 100 7.39 11.37 6.45
N ASN A 101 7.52 12.67 6.69
CA ASN A 101 6.44 13.53 7.11
C ASN A 101 5.46 13.71 5.94
N GLU A 102 4.23 13.21 6.15
CA GLU A 102 3.21 13.14 5.11
C GLU A 102 2.69 14.52 4.70
N GLU A 103 2.60 15.47 5.64
CA GLU A 103 2.12 16.84 5.40
C GLU A 103 3.11 17.67 4.56
N LYS A 104 4.41 17.43 4.71
CA LYS A 104 5.46 18.15 3.96
C LYS A 104 5.76 17.53 2.60
N CYS A 105 5.44 16.25 2.41
CA CYS A 105 5.86 15.51 1.23
C CYS A 105 4.99 15.85 0.02
N THR A 106 5.61 16.24 -1.09
CA THR A 106 4.92 16.51 -2.36
C THR A 106 4.84 15.32 -3.31
N GLY A 107 5.48 14.20 -2.96
CA GLY A 107 5.47 12.99 -3.81
C GLY A 107 6.35 13.08 -5.08
N CYS A 108 7.24 14.07 -5.18
CA CYS A 108 8.02 14.33 -6.42
C CYS A 108 9.01 13.22 -6.84
N GLY A 109 9.30 12.25 -5.97
CA GLY A 109 10.14 11.09 -6.29
C GLY A 109 11.66 11.36 -6.40
N ILE A 110 12.14 12.60 -6.21
CA ILE A 110 13.59 12.92 -6.30
C ILE A 110 14.40 12.04 -5.34
N CYS A 111 13.92 11.86 -4.10
CA CYS A 111 14.57 11.03 -3.09
C CYS A 111 14.74 9.56 -3.52
N VAL A 112 13.79 9.02 -4.29
CA VAL A 112 13.82 7.66 -4.87
C VAL A 112 14.99 7.54 -5.85
N THR A 113 15.15 8.51 -6.76
CA THR A 113 16.23 8.50 -7.76
C THR A 113 17.63 8.52 -7.14
N LYS A 114 17.79 9.21 -6.00
CA LYS A 114 19.08 9.43 -5.33
C LYS A 114 19.47 8.32 -4.35
N CYS A 115 18.57 7.38 -4.07
CA CYS A 115 18.86 6.25 -3.21
C CYS A 115 19.82 5.26 -3.90
N PRO A 116 20.97 4.92 -3.30
CA PRO A 116 21.89 3.96 -3.91
C PRO A 116 21.42 2.51 -3.73
N VAL A 117 20.61 2.22 -2.71
CA VAL A 117 20.17 0.87 -2.37
C VAL A 117 19.03 0.43 -3.28
N LYS A 118 19.16 -0.75 -3.86
CA LYS A 118 18.10 -1.45 -4.59
C LYS A 118 17.67 -2.67 -3.79
N ILE A 119 16.37 -2.89 -3.69
CA ILE A 119 15.74 -4.02 -3.00
C ILE A 119 14.78 -4.75 -3.96
N PRO A 120 14.46 -6.04 -3.75
CA PRO A 120 13.41 -6.71 -4.50
C PRO A 120 12.09 -5.93 -4.39
N ASP A 121 11.44 -5.72 -5.53
CA ASP A 121 10.17 -5.01 -5.59
C ASP A 121 9.02 -5.93 -5.17
N LYS A 122 8.49 -5.73 -3.95
CA LYS A 122 7.38 -6.53 -3.41
C LYS A 122 6.10 -6.40 -4.25
N TYR A 123 5.85 -5.20 -4.81
CA TYR A 123 4.68 -4.96 -5.65
C TYR A 123 4.76 -5.75 -6.97
N ASN A 124 5.97 -5.86 -7.52
CA ASN A 124 6.26 -6.66 -8.71
C ASN A 124 6.74 -8.10 -8.38
N LYS A 125 6.40 -8.64 -7.21
CA LYS A 125 6.71 -10.03 -6.80
C LYS A 125 8.19 -10.42 -6.87
N GLY A 126 9.09 -9.45 -6.75
CA GLY A 126 10.54 -9.67 -6.85
C GLY A 126 11.07 -9.87 -8.28
N LEU A 127 10.22 -9.76 -9.30
CA LEU A 127 10.59 -9.84 -10.72
C LEU A 127 11.43 -8.64 -11.17
N SER A 128 11.42 -7.55 -10.40
CA SER A 128 12.29 -6.39 -10.56
C SER A 128 12.84 -5.91 -9.23
N LYS A 129 13.70 -4.90 -9.30
CA LYS A 129 14.25 -4.21 -8.12
C LYS A 129 13.69 -2.80 -8.06
N THR A 130 13.25 -2.39 -6.87
CA THR A 130 12.91 -1.00 -6.54
C THR A 130 14.00 -0.39 -5.65
N LYS A 131 13.85 0.87 -5.28
CA LYS A 131 14.76 1.58 -4.37
C LYS A 131 14.32 1.39 -2.92
N CYS A 132 15.26 1.47 -1.98
CA CYS A 132 14.91 1.34 -0.55
C CYS A 132 13.88 2.40 -0.11
N ILE A 133 14.02 3.64 -0.56
CA ILE A 133 12.94 4.63 -0.54
C ILE A 133 12.21 4.60 -1.88
N HIS A 134 10.91 4.33 -1.88
CA HIS A 134 10.12 4.19 -3.11
C HIS A 134 8.66 4.57 -2.88
N ILE A 135 7.97 4.95 -3.95
CA ILE A 135 6.50 5.02 -3.96
C ILE A 135 6.00 3.59 -4.27
N PRO A 136 4.98 3.07 -3.57
CA PRO A 136 4.60 1.65 -3.66
C PRO A 136 4.29 1.17 -5.08
N PHE A 137 3.59 2.00 -5.85
CA PHE A 137 3.29 1.80 -7.27
C PHE A 137 2.97 3.18 -7.91
N PRO A 138 2.97 3.30 -9.25
CA PRO A 138 2.90 4.61 -9.90
C PRO A 138 1.66 5.46 -9.59
N GLN A 139 0.50 4.83 -9.36
CA GLN A 139 -0.77 5.50 -9.02
C GLN A 139 -1.13 5.36 -7.53
N ALA A 140 -0.12 5.21 -6.66
CA ALA A 140 -0.35 5.04 -5.22
C ALA A 140 -1.10 6.22 -4.61
N VAL A 141 -2.03 5.91 -3.70
CA VAL A 141 -2.74 6.88 -2.87
C VAL A 141 -2.58 6.47 -1.41
N PRO A 142 -1.98 7.32 -0.56
CA PRO A 142 -1.34 8.59 -0.89
C PRO A 142 -0.07 8.38 -1.75
N ALA A 143 0.24 9.35 -2.61
CA ALA A 143 1.43 9.34 -3.48
C ALA A 143 2.72 9.71 -2.72
N ILE A 144 2.90 9.14 -1.53
CA ILE A 144 3.99 9.44 -0.61
C ILE A 144 4.95 8.26 -0.61
N PRO A 145 6.28 8.47 -0.70
CA PRO A 145 7.23 7.38 -0.62
C PRO A 145 7.22 6.71 0.77
N ILE A 146 7.84 5.54 0.87
CA ILE A 146 8.12 4.84 2.13
C ILE A 146 9.58 4.40 2.12
N ILE A 147 10.24 4.43 3.28
CA ILE A 147 11.58 3.88 3.46
C ILE A 147 11.47 2.44 4.00
N ASP A 148 12.05 1.47 3.29
CA ASP A 148 12.21 0.12 3.82
C ASP A 148 13.31 0.11 4.90
N GLU A 149 12.88 0.03 6.16
CA GLU A 149 13.76 0.09 7.33
C GLU A 149 14.86 -0.98 7.31
N LYS A 150 14.54 -2.19 6.85
CA LYS A 150 15.43 -3.35 6.89
C LYS A 150 16.63 -3.18 5.95
N ASN A 151 16.46 -2.41 4.88
CA ASN A 151 17.49 -2.22 3.86
C ASN A 151 18.10 -0.81 3.87
N CYS A 152 17.57 0.13 4.67
CA CYS A 152 18.06 1.50 4.69
C CYS A 152 19.44 1.60 5.37
N LEU A 153 20.43 2.12 4.64
CA LEU A 153 21.80 2.26 5.17
C LEU A 153 21.90 3.27 6.32
N TYR A 154 21.03 4.29 6.33
CA TYR A 154 20.99 5.25 7.43
C TYR A 154 20.47 4.61 8.72
N LEU A 155 19.29 3.99 8.65
CA LEU A 155 18.63 3.41 9.82
C LEU A 155 19.45 2.25 10.42
N ASN A 156 20.11 1.44 9.58
CA ASN A 156 20.87 0.28 10.05
C ASN A 156 22.35 0.56 10.37
N LYS A 157 22.99 1.53 9.69
CA LYS A 157 24.44 1.74 9.77
C LYS A 157 24.85 3.18 10.03
N GLY A 158 23.90 4.11 10.12
CA GLY A 158 24.15 5.55 10.24
C GLY A 158 24.85 6.16 9.02
N LYS A 159 24.91 5.46 7.88
CA LYS A 159 25.70 5.84 6.70
C LYS A 159 24.75 6.05 5.52
N CYS A 160 24.81 7.22 4.86
CA CYS A 160 23.92 7.71 3.78
C CYS A 160 22.78 8.60 4.28
N ARG A 161 22.62 9.80 3.70
CA ARG A 161 21.49 10.72 3.93
C ARG A 161 21.01 11.33 2.62
N ASN A 162 21.17 10.63 1.50
CA ASN A 162 20.88 11.20 0.18
C ASN A 162 19.41 11.60 0.04
N CYS A 163 18.46 10.76 0.48
CA CYS A 163 17.04 11.07 0.40
C CYS A 163 16.68 12.33 1.20
N GLU A 164 17.27 12.52 2.38
CA GLU A 164 17.11 13.72 3.21
C GLU A 164 17.78 14.94 2.54
N LYS A 165 19.04 14.80 2.11
CA LYS A 165 19.82 15.88 1.48
C LYS A 165 19.16 16.47 0.23
N PHE A 166 18.55 15.62 -0.60
CA PHE A 166 17.91 16.04 -1.86
C PHE A 166 16.40 16.31 -1.72
N CYS A 167 15.84 16.21 -0.51
CA CYS A 167 14.45 16.57 -0.26
C CYS A 167 14.33 18.05 0.07
N GLU A 168 13.91 18.86 -0.91
CA GLU A 168 13.74 20.32 -0.73
C GLU A 168 12.73 20.65 0.38
N MET A 169 11.65 19.87 0.48
CA MET A 169 10.62 20.02 1.52
C MET A 169 11.08 19.57 2.91
N LYS A 170 12.26 18.96 3.03
CA LYS A 170 12.78 18.37 4.28
C LYS A 170 11.74 17.44 4.94
N ALA A 171 11.07 16.64 4.12
CA ALA A 171 10.03 15.72 4.55
C ALA A 171 10.59 14.41 5.10
N VAL A 172 11.82 14.01 4.75
CA VAL A 172 12.43 12.79 5.29
C VAL A 172 12.72 12.98 6.78
N ASP A 173 12.22 12.07 7.60
CA ASP A 173 12.39 12.10 9.05
C ASP A 173 12.67 10.69 9.57
N PHE A 174 13.95 10.41 9.80
CA PHE A 174 14.40 9.11 10.31
C PHE A 174 14.12 8.89 11.80
N THR A 175 13.62 9.91 12.51
CA THR A 175 13.35 9.83 13.96
C THR A 175 11.92 9.41 14.27
N GLN A 176 11.06 9.31 13.25
CA GLN A 176 9.71 8.78 13.39
C GLN A 176 9.72 7.43 14.11
N LYS A 177 8.78 7.29 15.05
CA LYS A 177 8.50 6.06 15.78
C LYS A 177 7.08 5.61 15.46
N GLU A 178 6.73 4.42 15.93
CA GLU A 178 5.35 3.96 15.93
C GLU A 178 4.47 4.95 16.70
N GLU A 179 3.31 5.25 16.13
CA GLU A 179 2.30 6.14 16.68
C GLU A 179 1.07 5.30 17.03
N ILE A 180 0.56 5.48 18.25
CA ILE A 180 -0.68 4.84 18.69
C ILE A 180 -1.80 5.86 18.52
N ILE A 181 -2.79 5.50 17.70
CA ILE A 181 -3.97 6.32 17.42
C ILE A 181 -5.18 5.64 18.04
N GLU A 182 -5.86 6.34 18.94
CA GLU A 182 -7.13 5.88 19.52
C GLU A 182 -8.30 6.54 18.79
N ILE A 183 -9.27 5.73 18.35
CA ILE A 183 -10.43 6.20 17.58
C ILE A 183 -11.71 5.60 18.15
N ASP A 184 -12.66 6.47 18.49
CA ASP A 184 -14.02 6.08 18.88
C ASP A 184 -14.91 5.96 17.64
N VAL A 185 -15.52 4.79 17.45
CA VAL A 185 -16.38 4.47 16.29
C VAL A 185 -17.66 3.77 16.71
N GLY A 186 -18.71 3.94 15.91
CA GLY A 186 -20.02 3.30 16.13
C GLY A 186 -20.16 1.93 15.47
N SER A 187 -19.47 1.74 14.35
CA SER A 187 -19.51 0.52 13.53
C SER A 187 -18.16 0.23 12.90
N ILE A 188 -17.96 -1.03 12.50
CA ILE A 188 -16.71 -1.51 11.92
C ILE A 188 -17.02 -2.37 10.69
N ILE A 189 -16.26 -2.17 9.61
CA ILE A 189 -16.31 -2.99 8.40
C ILE A 189 -14.95 -3.66 8.22
N LEU A 190 -14.97 -4.99 8.11
CA LEU A 190 -13.77 -5.79 7.84
C LEU A 190 -13.67 -6.06 6.34
N ALA A 191 -12.64 -5.49 5.70
CA ALA A 191 -12.30 -5.71 4.30
C ALA A 191 -10.81 -6.07 4.09
N PRO A 192 -10.24 -7.05 4.84
CA PRO A 192 -8.80 -7.33 4.85
C PRO A 192 -8.26 -7.90 3.52
N GLY A 193 -9.14 -8.28 2.60
CA GLY A 193 -8.76 -8.82 1.29
C GLY A 193 -8.38 -10.30 1.36
N SER A 194 -7.41 -10.69 0.54
CA SER A 194 -6.96 -12.09 0.41
C SER A 194 -5.45 -12.21 0.19
N GLU A 195 -4.92 -13.36 0.58
CA GLU A 195 -3.55 -13.77 0.33
C GLU A 195 -3.47 -14.78 -0.82
N GLU A 196 -2.32 -14.84 -1.47
CA GLU A 196 -2.07 -15.86 -2.48
C GLU A 196 -1.70 -17.17 -1.79
N PHE A 197 -2.07 -18.29 -2.43
CA PHE A 197 -1.57 -19.58 -2.02
C PHE A 197 -0.04 -19.65 -2.17
N ASP A 198 0.65 -20.19 -1.17
CA ASP A 198 2.08 -20.48 -1.27
C ASP A 198 2.31 -21.70 -2.15
N ALA A 199 2.61 -21.46 -3.43
CA ALA A 199 2.88 -22.51 -4.40
C ALA A 199 4.10 -23.38 -4.08
N THR A 200 4.95 -23.00 -3.11
CA THR A 200 6.05 -23.87 -2.64
C THR A 200 5.56 -25.08 -1.85
N LEU A 201 4.30 -25.08 -1.39
CA LEU A 201 3.67 -26.23 -0.76
C LEU A 201 3.30 -27.35 -1.75
N LYS A 202 3.51 -27.12 -3.05
CA LYS A 202 3.21 -28.03 -4.16
C LYS A 202 4.47 -28.29 -4.98
N ASP A 203 5.41 -28.99 -4.36
CA ASP A 203 6.72 -29.34 -4.93
C ASP A 203 6.61 -30.01 -6.30
N GLU A 204 5.54 -30.76 -6.56
CA GLU A 204 5.29 -31.43 -7.85
C GLU A 204 5.19 -30.46 -9.04
N TYR A 205 4.89 -29.18 -8.79
CA TYR A 205 4.84 -28.14 -9.81
C TYR A 205 6.16 -27.37 -9.97
N GLY A 206 7.12 -27.54 -9.06
CA GLY A 206 8.47 -26.99 -9.19
C GLY A 206 8.56 -25.46 -9.11
N TYR A 207 7.62 -24.79 -8.44
CA TYR A 207 7.71 -23.34 -8.19
C TYR A 207 8.99 -23.00 -7.40
N LYS A 208 9.69 -21.93 -7.81
CA LYS A 208 11.06 -21.56 -7.35
C LYS A 208 12.18 -22.56 -7.64
N THR A 209 11.87 -23.75 -8.17
CA THR A 209 12.87 -24.71 -8.66
C THR A 209 13.11 -24.52 -10.15
N PHE A 210 12.04 -24.37 -10.92
CA PHE A 210 12.11 -24.10 -12.35
C PHE A 210 11.89 -22.61 -12.64
N PRO A 211 12.80 -21.92 -13.35
CA PRO A 211 12.70 -20.46 -13.60
C PRO A 211 11.43 -20.02 -14.34
N ASN A 212 10.77 -20.93 -15.06
CA ASN A 212 9.59 -20.63 -15.88
C ASN A 212 8.27 -21.00 -15.19
N VAL A 213 8.31 -21.50 -13.96
CA VAL A 213 7.11 -21.76 -13.16
C VAL A 213 6.86 -20.54 -12.29
N MET A 214 5.69 -19.94 -12.45
CA MET A 214 5.29 -18.73 -11.75
C MET A 214 3.84 -18.82 -11.28
N THR A 215 3.52 -18.03 -10.28
CA THR A 215 2.17 -17.79 -9.77
C THR A 215 1.36 -16.91 -10.71
N SER A 216 0.03 -16.92 -10.55
CA SER A 216 -0.87 -16.09 -11.35
C SER A 216 -0.59 -14.59 -11.17
N ILE A 217 -0.27 -14.13 -9.95
CA ILE A 217 0.00 -12.71 -9.72
C ILE A 217 1.38 -12.31 -10.27
N GLU A 218 2.40 -13.16 -10.22
CA GLU A 218 3.65 -12.90 -10.94
C GLU A 218 3.40 -12.72 -12.45
N PHE A 219 2.54 -13.55 -13.03
CA PHE A 219 2.16 -13.42 -14.43
C PHE A 219 1.38 -12.14 -14.72
N GLU A 220 0.42 -11.75 -13.87
CA GLU A 220 -0.27 -10.44 -13.96
C GLU A 220 0.73 -9.28 -13.95
N ARG A 221 1.77 -9.34 -13.12
CA ARG A 221 2.82 -8.31 -13.13
C ARG A 221 3.58 -8.28 -14.45
N ILE A 222 3.87 -9.43 -15.07
CA ILE A 222 4.51 -9.49 -16.40
C ILE A 222 3.60 -8.90 -17.49
N LEU A 223 2.30 -9.18 -17.43
CA LEU A 223 1.31 -8.67 -18.39
C LEU A 223 1.07 -7.17 -18.26
N SER A 224 1.23 -6.64 -17.04
CA SER A 224 0.94 -5.24 -16.74
C SER A 224 1.87 -4.28 -17.48
N ALA A 225 1.30 -3.27 -18.14
CA ALA A 225 2.06 -2.19 -18.79
C ALA A 225 2.93 -1.38 -17.80
N SER A 226 2.51 -1.28 -16.53
CA SER A 226 3.30 -0.68 -15.43
C SER A 226 4.19 -1.69 -14.69
N GLY A 227 4.20 -2.93 -15.18
CA GLY A 227 4.97 -4.04 -14.64
C GLY A 227 6.45 -4.01 -15.01
N PRO A 228 7.24 -4.96 -14.49
CA PRO A 228 8.69 -5.01 -14.66
C PRO A 228 9.14 -5.24 -16.11
N THR A 229 8.26 -5.81 -16.94
CA THR A 229 8.52 -6.15 -18.34
C THR A 229 7.69 -5.29 -19.31
N GLN A 230 7.01 -4.26 -18.80
CA GLN A 230 6.19 -3.32 -19.60
C GLN A 230 5.14 -4.02 -20.47
N GLY A 231 4.57 -5.12 -19.98
CA GLY A 231 3.59 -5.93 -20.71
C GLY A 231 4.18 -6.90 -21.74
N HIS A 232 5.51 -6.95 -21.90
CA HIS A 232 6.14 -7.97 -22.73
C HIS A 232 6.21 -9.30 -22.01
N ILE A 233 5.58 -10.32 -22.61
CA ILE A 233 5.65 -11.69 -22.12
C ILE A 233 7.06 -12.23 -22.37
N VAL A 234 7.80 -12.45 -21.29
CA VAL A 234 9.16 -12.97 -21.32
C VAL A 234 9.27 -14.17 -20.39
N ARG A 235 10.20 -15.07 -20.70
CA ARG A 235 10.62 -16.11 -19.78
C ARG A 235 11.51 -15.49 -18.70
N PRO A 236 11.16 -15.62 -17.40
CA PRO A 236 12.05 -15.17 -16.33
C PRO A 236 13.40 -15.89 -16.44
N LYS A 237 14.48 -15.15 -16.17
CA LYS A 237 15.85 -15.66 -16.22
C LYS A 237 16.34 -16.02 -14.83
#